data_AF-K2EKX1-F1
#
_entry.id   AF-K2EKX1-F1
#
_cell.length_a   1.000
_cell.length_b   1.000
_cell.length_c   1.000
_cell.angle_alpha   90.00
_cell.angle_beta   90.00
_cell.angle_gamma   90.00
#
_symmetry.space_group_name_H-M   'P 1'
#
loop_
_entity.id
_entity.type
_entity.pdbx_description
1 polymer ?
#
loop_
_entity_poly.entity_id
_entity_poly.type
_entity_poly.pdbx_seq_one_letter_code
_entity_poly.pdbx_strand_id
1 'polypeptide(L)' 'MKLSKSMHIISILVGFTGVITFAAAVLGGADNLVFGITKADALACAAILILIAIWIQIATIHHMMLEKRGEII' A
#
# COMPACT_ATOMS: atom_id res chain seq x y z
N MET A 1 -11.36 -9.35 24.41
CA MET A 1 -9.96 -9.63 24.00
C MET A 1 -9.11 -8.40 24.26
N LYS A 2 -7.78 -8.53 24.43
CA LYS A 2 -6.89 -7.36 24.48
C LYS A 2 -7.10 -6.49 23.23
N LEU A 3 -7.12 -5.17 23.40
CA LEU A 3 -7.39 -4.19 22.34
C LEU A 3 -6.47 -4.40 21.12
N SER A 4 -5.20 -4.77 21.36
CA SER A 4 -4.23 -5.12 20.32
C SER A 4 -4.69 -6.26 19.41
N LYS A 5 -5.33 -7.31 19.97
CA LYS A 5 -5.81 -8.46 19.18
C LYS A 5 -6.99 -8.07 18.29
N SER A 6 -7.89 -7.23 18.79
CA SER A 6 -9.00 -6.71 17.99
C SER A 6 -8.51 -5.80 16.86
N MET A 7 -7.56 -4.89 17.13
CA MET A 7 -6.96 -4.02 16.11
C MET A 7 -6.26 -4.83 15.01
N HIS A 8 -5.53 -5.89 15.37
CA HIS A 8 -4.87 -6.75 14.41
C HIS A 8 -5.86 -7.47 13.47
N ILE A 9 -6.96 -7.99 14.01
CA ILE A 9 -7.98 -8.65 13.19
C ILE A 9 -8.64 -7.64 12.26
N ILE A 10 -8.98 -6.45 12.76
CA ILE A 10 -9.56 -5.37 11.95
C ILE A 10 -8.60 -4.95 10.84
N SER A 11 -7.30 -4.81 11.12
CA SER A 11 -6.33 -4.44 10.07
C SER A 11 -6.23 -5.48 8.97
N ILE A 12 -6.30 -6.77 9.32
CA ILE A 12 -6.32 -7.86 8.32
C ILE A 12 -7.58 -7.77 7.47
N LEU A 13 -8.75 -7.61 8.09
CA LEU A 13 -10.02 -7.51 7.36
C LEU A 13 -10.04 -6.30 6.43
N VAL A 14 -9.61 -5.13 6.92
CA VAL A 14 -9.51 -3.91 6.11
C VAL A 14 -8.56 -4.11 4.94
N GLY A 15 -7.38 -4.68 5.18
CA GLY A 15 -6.42 -4.98 4.11
C GLY A 15 -6.99 -5.92 3.05
N PHE A 16 -7.64 -7.01 3.47
CA PHE A 16 -8.27 -7.98 2.57
C PHE A 16 -9.41 -7.36 1.75
N THR A 17 -10.28 -6.57 2.39
CA THR A 17 -11.34 -5.84 1.68
C THR A 17 -10.78 -4.82 0.69
N GLY A 18 -9.66 -4.18 1.00
CA GLY A 18 -8.94 -3.29 0.08
C GLY A 18 -8.46 -4.02 -1.17
N VAL A 19 -7.86 -5.19 -1.02
CA VAL A 19 -7.40 -6.03 -2.15
C VAL A 19 -8.58 -6.43 -3.05
N ILE A 20 -9.69 -6.88 -2.47
CA ILE A 20 -10.88 -7.28 -3.23
C ILE A 20 -11.46 -6.07 -3.99
N THR A 21 -11.59 -4.93 -3.31
CA THR A 21 -12.12 -3.70 -3.91
C THR A 21 -11.26 -3.24 -5.09
N PHE A 22 -9.94 -3.25 -4.91
CA PHE A 22 -8.99 -2.91 -5.97
C PHE A 22 -9.11 -3.86 -7.16
N ALA A 23 -9.14 -5.17 -6.91
CA ALA A 23 -9.30 -6.18 -7.97
C ALA A 23 -10.62 -5.99 -8.73
N ALA A 24 -11.73 -5.73 -8.02
CA ALA A 24 -13.03 -5.48 -8.63
C ALA A 24 -13.07 -4.20 -9.48
N ALA A 25 -12.42 -3.13 -9.03
CA ALA A 25 -12.32 -1.87 -9.77
C ALA A 25 -11.44 -1.99 -11.02
N VAL A 26 -10.34 -2.75 -10.96
CA VAL A 26 -9.37 -2.89 -12.06
C VAL A 26 -9.79 -3.93 -13.09
N LEU A 27 -10.16 -5.13 -12.64
CA LEU A 27 -10.56 -6.25 -13.50
C LEU A 27 -12.00 -6.14 -14.01
N GLY A 28 -12.76 -5.21 -13.44
CA GLY A 28 -14.07 -4.82 -13.91
C GLY A 28 -14.11 -4.25 -15.33
N GLY A 29 -15.33 -4.05 -15.85
CA GLY A 29 -15.56 -3.31 -17.11
C GLY A 29 -14.98 -1.89 -17.09
N ALA A 30 -14.99 -1.21 -18.24
CA ALA A 30 -14.41 0.13 -18.37
C ALA A 30 -15.06 1.16 -17.42
N ASP A 31 -16.38 1.06 -17.22
CA ASP A 31 -17.17 1.97 -16.39
C ASP A 31 -17.41 1.43 -14.96
N ASN A 32 -16.63 0.45 -14.51
CA ASN A 32 -16.84 -0.13 -13.20
C ASN A 32 -16.51 0.88 -12.09
N LEU A 33 -17.51 1.09 -11.24
CA LEU A 33 -17.47 1.93 -10.06
C LEU A 33 -17.64 1.06 -8.82
N VAL A 34 -16.65 1.03 -7.93
CA VAL A 34 -16.73 0.26 -6.68
C VAL A 34 -16.59 1.24 -5.51
N PHE A 35 -17.65 1.40 -4.72
CA PHE A 35 -17.72 2.39 -3.62
C PHE A 35 -17.37 3.83 -4.05
N GLY A 36 -17.72 4.21 -5.28
CA GLY A 36 -17.39 5.55 -5.82
C GLY A 36 -15.97 5.70 -6.36
N ILE A 37 -15.17 4.62 -6.36
CA ILE A 37 -13.80 4.61 -6.91
C ILE A 37 -13.83 4.04 -8.32
N THR A 38 -13.28 4.77 -9.29
CA THR A 38 -13.15 4.30 -10.67
C THR A 38 -11.86 3.52 -10.89
N LYS A 39 -11.77 2.83 -12.02
CA LYS A 39 -10.53 2.20 -12.48
C LYS A 39 -9.36 3.19 -12.54
N ALA A 40 -9.60 4.40 -13.07
CA ALA A 40 -8.56 5.41 -13.19
C ALA A 40 -8.02 5.85 -11.81
N ASP A 41 -8.92 6.04 -10.83
CA ASP A 41 -8.54 6.38 -9.46
C ASP A 41 -7.70 5.27 -8.81
N ALA A 42 -8.12 4.01 -8.99
CA ALA A 42 -7.40 2.85 -8.47
C ALA A 42 -5.98 2.75 -9.05
N LEU A 43 -5.83 2.87 -10.37
CA LEU A 43 -4.51 2.82 -11.02
C LEU A 43 -3.61 4.00 -10.63
N ALA A 44 -4.16 5.21 -10.54
CA ALA A 44 -3.41 6.39 -10.11
C ALA A 44 -2.89 6.23 -8.66
N CYS A 45 -3.74 5.73 -7.75
CA CYS A 45 -3.35 5.43 -6.38
C CYS A 45 -2.24 4.37 -6.32
N ALA A 46 -2.36 3.29 -7.10
CA ALA A 46 -1.33 2.26 -7.19
C ALA A 46 0.02 2.82 -7.68
N ALA A 47 0.01 3.68 -8.70
CA ALA A 47 1.23 4.31 -9.21
C ALA A 47 1.94 5.13 -8.11
N ILE A 48 1.21 5.93 -7.35
CA ILE A 48 1.75 6.72 -6.24
C ILE A 48 2.32 5.80 -5.15
N LEU A 49 1.58 4.75 -4.76
CA LEU A 49 2.05 3.80 -3.74
C LEU A 49 3.32 3.06 -4.17
N ILE A 50 3.45 2.72 -5.46
CA ILE A 50 4.66 2.11 -6.01
C ILE A 50 5.84 3.10 -5.93
N LEU A 51 5.65 4.37 -6.29
CA LEU A 51 6.70 5.38 -6.18
C LEU A 51 7.17 5.56 -4.73
N ILE A 52 6.22 5.61 -3.79
CA ILE A 52 6.53 5.68 -2.35
C ILE A 52 7.31 4.45 -1.91
N ALA A 53 6.88 3.25 -2.31
CA ALA A 53 7.57 2.00 -1.97
C ALA A 53 9.01 1.99 -2.50
N ILE A 54 9.21 2.37 -3.77
CA ILE A 54 10.55 2.48 -4.37
C ILE A 54 11.41 3.46 -3.57
N TRP A 55 10.88 4.64 -3.26
CA TRP A 55 11.62 5.67 -2.52
C TRP A 55 12.02 5.21 -1.11
N ILE A 56 11.11 4.56 -0.39
CA ILE A 56 11.38 3.99 0.95
C ILE A 56 12.47 2.92 0.87
N GLN A 57 12.43 2.04 -0.14
CA GLN A 57 13.46 1.00 -0.28
C GLN A 57 14.82 1.61 -0.63
N ILE A 58 14.87 2.62 -1.49
CA ILE A 58 16.12 3.34 -1.80
C ILE A 58 16.66 4.02 -0.53
N ALA A 59 15.82 4.72 0.23
CA ALA A 59 16.22 5.36 1.48
C ALA A 59 16.77 4.34 2.50
N THR A 60 16.12 3.18 2.63
CA THR A 60 16.56 2.09 3.51
C THR A 60 17.92 1.55 3.08
N ILE A 61 18.12 1.30 1.78
CA ILE A 61 19.41 0.85 1.24
C ILE A 61 20.50 1.89 1.49
N HIS A 62 20.19 3.16 1.24
CA HIS A 62 21.12 4.27 1.46
C HIS A 62 21.53 4.37 2.92
N HIS A 63 20.58 4.27 3.86
CA HIS A 63 20.86 4.29 5.29
C HIS A 63 21.77 3.13 5.71
N MET A 64 21.47 1.90 5.25
CA MET A 64 22.32 0.73 5.49
C MET A 64 23.74 0.87 4.89
N MET A 65 23.89 1.59 3.78
CA MET A 65 25.19 1.87 3.18
C MET A 65 26.01 2.85 4.01
N LEU A 66 25.37 3.89 4.56
CA LEU A 66 26.01 4.91 5.39
C LEU A 66 26.46 4.32 6.75
N GLU A 67 25.59 3.53 7.38
CA GLU A 67 25.94 2.78 8.60
C GLU A 67 27.17 1.88 8.42
N LYS A 68 27.25 1.16 7.29
CA LYS A 68 28.41 0.31 6.96
C LYS A 68 29.71 1.09 6.75
N ARG A 69 29.62 2.36 6.34
CA ARG A 69 30.77 3.24 6.11
C ARG A 69 31.21 4.01 7.37
N GLY A 70 30.49 3.85 8.49
CA GLY A 70 30.70 4.64 9.69
C GLY A 70 30.23 6.09 9.55
N GLU A 71 29.50 6.41 8.48
CA GLU A 71 28.82 7.70 8.31
C GLU A 71 27.53 7.64 9.15
N ILE A 72 27.59 8.23 10.35
CA ILE A 72 26.41 8.38 11.21
C ILE A 72 25.56 9.49 10.59
N ILE A 73 24.34 9.16 10.19
CA ILE A 73 23.32 10.13 9.73
C ILE A 73 22.53 10.64 10.92
#